data_AF-A0A8X6JA86-F1
#
_entry.id   AF-A0A8X6JA86-F1
#
_cell.length_a   1.000
_cell.length_b   1.000
_cell.length_c   1.000
_cell.angle_alpha   90.00
_cell.angle_beta   90.00
_cell.angle_gamma   90.00
#
_symmetry.space_group_name_H-M   'P 1'
#
loop_
_entity.id
_entity.type
_entity.pdbx_description
1 polymer ?
#
loop_
_entity_poly.entity_id
_entity_poly.type
_entity_poly.pdbx_seq_one_letter_code
_entity_poly.pdbx_strand_id
1 'polypeptide(L)'
;MNLLATLAIFSISCIAGGYSACDEGFCENDATCCPARYPSAWSCCEYPNGVCCEDLKHCCPEGTECDLKSRLCYPKMRLDVSNLLTSPLPKEVGEDDGPPTSILQCDKSSYCLNDATCCLKGNGKYGCCPYRHAQCCGEYCCRAGEKCGSSSLYCIREDGERVPASSQFPSI
;
A
#
# COMPACT_ATOMS: atom_id res chain seq x y z
N MET A 1 38.59 -17.46 -50.68
CA MET A 1 37.22 -17.80 -51.15
C MET A 1 36.86 -19.09 -50.44
N ASN A 2 36.06 -19.18 -49.36
CA ASN A 2 34.92 -18.41 -48.85
C ASN A 2 34.90 -18.68 -47.32
N LEU A 3 34.88 -17.73 -46.37
CA LEU A 3 33.84 -16.74 -46.00
C LEU A 3 32.42 -17.32 -45.93
N LEU A 4 32.04 -17.91 -44.80
CA LEU A 4 30.64 -17.99 -44.36
C LEU A 4 30.55 -17.65 -42.87
N ALA A 5 30.10 -16.43 -42.63
CA ALA A 5 29.82 -15.83 -41.34
C ALA A 5 28.39 -16.17 -40.88
N THR A 6 28.28 -16.52 -39.60
CA THR A 6 27.22 -16.20 -38.61
C THR A 6 25.77 -15.99 -39.07
N LEU A 7 24.82 -16.74 -38.48
CA LEU A 7 23.54 -16.19 -38.01
C LEU A 7 23.03 -17.00 -36.80
N ALA A 8 23.54 -16.69 -35.60
CA ALA A 8 22.83 -17.03 -34.36
C ALA A 8 21.70 -16.01 -34.21
N ILE A 9 20.48 -16.40 -34.57
CA ILE A 9 19.29 -15.60 -34.33
C ILE A 9 19.00 -15.69 -32.83
N PHE A 10 19.63 -14.84 -32.03
CA PHE A 10 19.08 -14.49 -30.72
C PHE A 10 17.77 -13.77 -31.02
N SER A 11 16.66 -14.48 -30.89
CA SER A 11 15.33 -13.89 -30.83
C SER A 11 15.32 -12.97 -29.62
N ILE A 12 15.67 -11.70 -29.83
CA ILE A 12 15.40 -10.61 -28.90
C ILE A 12 13.87 -10.53 -28.87
N SER A 13 13.26 -11.27 -27.94
CA SER A 13 11.89 -10.99 -27.56
C SER A 13 11.87 -9.56 -27.04
N CYS A 14 11.36 -8.64 -27.84
CA CYS A 14 10.93 -7.33 -27.37
C CYS A 14 9.77 -7.59 -26.40
N ILE A 15 10.09 -7.83 -25.13
CA ILE A 15 9.10 -7.76 -24.06
C ILE A 15 8.73 -6.27 -24.01
N ALA A 16 7.54 -5.95 -24.48
CA ALA A 16 6.97 -4.62 -24.34
C ALA A 16 6.69 -4.37 -22.85
N GLY A 17 7.73 -4.05 -22.09
CA GLY A 17 7.60 -3.45 -20.77
C GLY A 17 7.17 -2.00 -20.96
N GLY A 18 6.09 -1.60 -20.30
CA GLY A 18 5.63 -0.21 -20.32
C GLY A 18 6.67 0.70 -19.68
N TYR A 19 7.22 1.61 -20.48
CA TYR A 19 8.17 2.63 -20.03
C TYR A 19 7.44 3.98 -19.98
N SER A 20 7.44 4.61 -18.81
CA SER A 20 7.01 6.00 -18.65
C SER A 20 8.21 6.91 -18.91
N ALA A 21 8.10 7.79 -19.90
CA ALA A 21 9.16 8.73 -20.25
C ALA A 21 9.18 9.91 -19.26
N CYS A 22 10.32 10.11 -18.60
CA CYS A 22 10.64 11.31 -17.82
C CYS A 22 11.59 12.21 -18.64
N ASP A 23 11.71 13.52 -18.32
CA ASP A 23 12.51 14.46 -19.14
C ASP A 23 13.96 14.00 -19.42
N GLU A 24 14.61 13.31 -18.48
CA GLU A 24 15.98 12.78 -18.63
C GLU A 24 16.10 11.26 -18.35
N GLY A 25 15.01 10.49 -18.43
CA GLY A 25 15.07 9.04 -18.13
C GLY A 25 13.77 8.28 -18.39
N PHE A 26 13.75 6.99 -18.06
CA PHE A 26 12.56 6.14 -18.15
C PHE A 26 12.38 5.37 -16.86
N CYS A 27 11.15 5.24 -16.38
CA CYS A 27 10.81 4.30 -15.31
C CYS A 27 10.23 3.01 -15.91
N GLU A 28 10.70 1.87 -15.40
CA GLU A 28 10.25 0.54 -15.82
C GLU A 28 8.90 0.19 -15.16
N ASN A 29 8.11 -0.67 -15.80
CA ASN A 29 6.84 -1.23 -15.28
C ASN A 29 5.73 -0.20 -15.05
N ASP A 30 5.58 0.77 -15.94
CA ASP A 30 4.56 1.83 -15.84
C ASP A 30 4.63 2.66 -14.54
N ALA A 31 5.77 2.60 -13.85
CA ALA A 31 6.07 3.38 -12.66
C ALA A 31 5.90 4.88 -12.93
N THR A 32 5.48 5.66 -11.93
CA THR A 32 5.22 7.09 -12.16
C THR A 32 6.47 7.92 -11.97
N CYS A 33 6.79 8.79 -12.94
CA CYS A 33 7.88 9.77 -12.81
C CYS A 33 7.48 10.86 -11.81
N CYS A 34 8.22 10.98 -10.71
CA CYS A 34 8.04 12.02 -9.71
C CYS A 34 9.20 13.02 -9.72
N PRO A 35 8.94 14.31 -9.47
CA PRO A 35 9.99 15.29 -9.33
C PRO A 35 10.82 15.03 -8.06
N ALA A 36 12.14 15.15 -8.16
CA ALA A 36 13.06 15.01 -7.05
C ALA A 36 13.54 16.39 -6.54
N ARG A 37 14.24 16.37 -5.40
CA ARG A 37 14.69 17.59 -4.69
C ARG A 37 15.68 18.47 -5.46
N TYR A 38 16.34 17.94 -6.48
CA TYR A 38 17.28 18.69 -7.31
C TYR A 38 16.57 19.19 -8.58
N PRO A 39 16.87 20.42 -9.04
CA PRO A 39 16.33 20.91 -10.31
C PRO A 39 16.70 19.93 -11.43
N SER A 40 15.71 19.59 -12.26
CA SER A 40 15.84 18.64 -13.37
C SER A 40 16.03 17.17 -12.98
N ALA A 41 15.96 16.80 -11.69
CA ALA A 41 16.06 15.42 -11.25
C ALA A 41 14.68 14.77 -11.07
N TRP A 42 14.56 13.52 -11.48
CA TRP A 42 13.35 12.70 -11.36
C TRP A 42 13.63 11.44 -10.53
N SER A 43 12.60 10.94 -9.85
CA SER A 43 12.59 9.65 -9.16
C SER A 43 11.44 8.80 -9.66
N CYS A 44 11.66 7.48 -9.72
CA CYS A 44 10.60 6.54 -10.10
C CYS A 44 9.80 6.14 -8.87
N CYS A 45 8.50 6.35 -8.93
CA CYS A 45 7.55 5.81 -7.95
C CYS A 45 7.26 4.34 -8.27
N GLU A 46 7.34 3.47 -7.27
CA GLU A 46 7.07 2.03 -7.42
C GLU A 46 5.62 1.72 -7.80
N TYR A 47 4.70 2.68 -7.59
CA TYR A 47 3.29 2.53 -7.94
C TYR A 47 3.03 3.03 -9.38
N PRO A 48 2.36 2.22 -10.21
CA PRO A 48 1.76 2.73 -11.42
C PRO A 48 0.67 3.75 -11.06
N ASN A 49 0.61 4.88 -11.77
CA ASN A 49 -0.25 6.03 -11.46
C ASN A 49 -0.12 6.58 -10.03
N GLY A 50 1.07 6.46 -9.43
CA GLY A 50 1.35 6.96 -8.09
C GLY A 50 1.21 8.48 -7.96
N VAL A 51 0.83 8.93 -6.78
CA VAL A 51 0.74 10.34 -6.40
C VAL A 51 2.09 10.79 -5.83
N CYS A 52 2.73 11.75 -6.49
CA CYS A 52 4.00 12.32 -6.03
C CYS A 52 3.75 13.27 -4.86
N CYS A 53 4.36 13.01 -3.71
CA CYS A 53 4.23 13.87 -2.55
C CYS A 53 5.11 15.12 -2.66
N GLU A 54 4.69 16.22 -2.04
CA GLU A 54 5.42 17.51 -2.12
C GLU A 54 6.78 17.49 -1.41
N ASP A 55 7.07 16.47 -0.61
CA ASP A 55 8.39 16.30 0.00
C ASP A 55 9.47 15.82 -0.97
N LEU A 56 9.08 15.49 -2.21
CA LEU A 56 9.96 15.08 -3.32
C LEU A 56 10.79 13.83 -2.98
N LYS A 57 10.33 13.04 -2.01
CA LYS A 57 11.02 11.84 -1.49
C LYS A 57 10.11 10.63 -1.47
N HIS A 58 8.82 10.83 -1.23
CA HIS A 58 7.85 9.76 -1.14
C HIS A 58 6.82 9.86 -2.26
N CYS A 59 6.25 8.72 -2.62
CA CYS A 59 5.07 8.65 -3.46
C CYS A 59 4.04 7.74 -2.80
N CYS A 60 2.80 7.93 -3.17
CA CYS A 60 1.68 7.17 -2.68
C CYS A 60 0.96 6.45 -3.83
N PRO A 61 0.23 5.35 -3.56
CA PRO A 61 -0.59 4.68 -4.56
C PRO A 61 -1.68 5.59 -5.14
N GLU A 62 -2.21 5.23 -6.31
CA GLU A 62 -3.36 5.91 -6.90
C GLU A 62 -4.55 5.96 -5.93
N GLY A 63 -5.32 7.06 -5.96
CA GLY A 63 -6.51 7.22 -5.12
C GLY A 63 -6.23 7.60 -3.67
N THR A 64 -4.97 7.88 -3.33
CA THR A 64 -4.56 8.32 -1.99
C THR A 64 -4.04 9.76 -1.98
N GLU A 65 -3.89 10.32 -0.78
CA GLU A 65 -3.36 11.65 -0.49
C GLU A 65 -2.20 11.54 0.51
N CYS A 66 -1.15 12.30 0.25
CA CYS A 66 0.04 12.31 1.08
C CYS A 66 -0.19 13.12 2.37
N ASP A 67 -0.03 12.49 3.52
CA ASP A 67 0.17 13.22 4.78
C ASP A 67 1.66 13.37 5.07
N LEU A 68 2.19 14.55 4.76
CA LEU A 68 3.60 14.88 4.95
C LEU A 68 4.04 14.89 6.42
N LYS A 69 3.12 15.07 7.37
CA LYS A 69 3.45 15.10 8.80
C LYS A 69 3.73 13.70 9.33
N SER A 70 2.87 12.74 8.98
CA SER A 70 3.03 11.33 9.39
C SER A 70 3.81 10.48 8.40
N ARG A 71 4.04 10.99 7.17
CA ARG A 71 4.62 10.26 6.02
C ARG A 71 3.79 9.03 5.65
N LEU A 72 2.48 9.17 5.70
CA LEU A 72 1.52 8.11 5.35
C LEU A 72 0.64 8.54 4.18
N CYS A 73 0.05 7.57 3.50
CA CYS A 73 -0.88 7.76 2.40
C CYS A 73 -2.30 7.42 2.85
N TYR A 74 -3.25 8.35 2.74
CA TYR A 74 -4.64 8.12 3.13
C TYR A 74 -5.55 8.08 1.91
N PRO A 75 -6.59 7.24 1.88
CA PRO A 75 -7.56 7.23 0.78
C PRO A 75 -8.22 8.60 0.63
N LYS A 76 -8.31 9.12 -0.61
CA LYS A 76 -9.11 10.32 -0.89
C LYS A 76 -10.58 9.94 -0.75
N MET A 77 -11.19 10.35 0.35
CA MET A 77 -12.60 10.12 0.62
C MET A 77 -13.43 10.95 -0.37
N ARG A 78 -13.91 10.34 -1.47
CA ARG A 78 -14.93 10.95 -2.33
C ARG A 78 -16.29 10.85 -1.65
N LEU A 79 -16.50 11.72 -0.65
CA LEU A 79 -17.85 12.00 -0.16
C LEU A 79 -18.57 12.78 -1.25
N ASP A 80 -19.43 12.11 -2.02
CA ASP A 80 -20.51 12.80 -2.71
C ASP A 80 -21.54 13.21 -1.65
N VAL A 81 -21.31 14.39 -1.07
CA VAL A 81 -22.09 14.94 0.06
C VAL A 81 -23.50 15.35 -0.35
N SER A 82 -23.92 15.11 -1.60
CA SER A 82 -25.20 15.59 -2.12
C SER A 82 -26.43 14.92 -1.49
N ASN A 83 -26.28 13.79 -0.78
CA ASN A 83 -27.42 13.02 -0.26
C ASN A 83 -27.41 12.74 1.26
N LEU A 84 -26.46 13.30 2.05
CA LEU A 84 -26.28 12.90 3.46
C LEU A 84 -27.04 13.74 4.51
N LEU A 85 -27.86 14.73 4.10
CA LEU A 85 -28.49 15.65 5.06
C LEU A 85 -29.95 15.36 5.40
N THR A 86 -30.50 14.19 5.10
CA THR A 86 -31.90 13.91 5.50
C THR A 86 -32.16 12.44 5.78
N SER A 87 -31.80 11.95 6.98
CA SER A 87 -32.66 10.97 7.67
C SER A 87 -32.28 10.85 9.16
N PRO A 88 -33.26 10.83 10.08
CA PRO A 88 -33.01 10.55 11.49
C PRO A 88 -32.61 9.09 11.71
N LEU A 89 -31.63 8.87 12.61
CA LEU A 89 -31.07 7.56 12.99
C LEU A 89 -32.16 6.54 13.38
N PRO A 90 -32.20 5.34 12.74
CA PRO A 90 -32.84 4.17 13.32
C PRO A 90 -31.81 3.32 14.09
N LYS A 91 -32.26 2.80 15.23
CA LYS A 91 -31.54 1.85 16.09
C LYS A 91 -31.45 0.47 15.41
N GLU A 92 -30.27 -0.13 15.56
CA GLU A 92 -29.97 -1.55 15.80
C GLU A 92 -30.52 -2.62 14.83
N VAL A 93 -29.56 -3.40 14.31
CA VAL A 93 -29.60 -4.77 13.77
C VAL A 93 -30.25 -4.97 12.39
N GLY A 94 -29.39 -5.25 11.42
CA GLY A 94 -29.70 -5.95 10.18
C GLY A 94 -28.40 -6.35 9.49
N GLU A 95 -28.21 -7.66 9.25
CA GLU A 95 -27.42 -8.16 8.13
C GLU A 95 -27.87 -7.40 6.87
N ASP A 96 -27.02 -6.56 6.29
CA ASP A 96 -27.34 -5.79 5.10
C ASP A 96 -26.11 -5.67 4.20
N ASP A 97 -26.32 -6.05 2.93
CA ASP A 97 -25.37 -6.08 1.81
C ASP A 97 -24.97 -4.66 1.34
N GLY A 98 -24.44 -3.85 2.26
CA GLY A 98 -23.73 -2.60 1.95
C GLY A 98 -22.23 -2.81 1.75
N PRO A 99 -21.49 -1.88 1.11
CA PRO A 99 -20.02 -1.95 1.12
C PRO A 99 -19.56 -1.96 2.59
N PRO A 100 -18.74 -2.94 3.01
CA PRO A 100 -18.50 -3.18 4.43
C PRO A 100 -17.57 -2.12 4.98
N THR A 101 -18.11 -1.01 5.48
CA THR A 101 -17.43 -0.19 6.48
C THR A 101 -17.62 -0.83 7.85
N SER A 102 -17.10 -2.04 8.03
CA SER A 102 -17.05 -2.70 9.33
C SER A 102 -16.04 -1.95 10.21
N ILE A 103 -16.56 -1.13 11.13
CA ILE A 103 -15.77 -0.56 12.22
C ILE A 103 -15.54 -1.68 13.24
N LEU A 104 -14.28 -2.11 13.36
CA LEU A 104 -13.85 -3.02 14.41
C LEU A 104 -13.39 -2.21 15.62
N GLN A 105 -14.07 -2.38 16.74
CA GLN A 105 -13.69 -1.76 18.01
C GLN A 105 -12.57 -2.57 18.68
N CYS A 106 -11.39 -1.96 18.86
CA CYS A 106 -10.24 -2.57 19.53
C CYS A 106 -10.28 -2.41 21.05
N ASP A 107 -10.68 -1.21 21.50
CA ASP A 107 -10.90 -0.89 22.92
C ASP A 107 -12.01 0.18 23.09
N LYS A 108 -12.07 0.87 24.22
CA LYS A 108 -13.10 1.89 24.49
C LYS A 108 -13.01 3.13 23.57
N SER A 109 -11.86 3.39 22.98
CA SER A 109 -11.54 4.62 22.24
C SER A 109 -10.78 4.39 20.92
N SER A 110 -10.41 3.16 20.59
CA SER A 110 -9.58 2.81 19.43
C SER A 110 -10.37 1.91 18.47
N TYR A 111 -10.42 2.30 17.21
CA TYR A 111 -11.20 1.64 16.17
C TYR A 111 -10.38 1.40 14.88
N CYS A 112 -10.66 0.29 14.20
CA CYS A 112 -10.10 -0.06 12.89
C CYS A 112 -11.22 -0.19 11.84
N LEU A 113 -10.93 0.09 10.57
CA LEU A 113 -11.91 0.02 9.47
C LEU A 113 -11.68 -1.23 8.60
N ASN A 114 -12.71 -1.64 7.86
CA ASN A 114 -12.65 -2.64 6.79
C ASN A 114 -12.09 -4.01 7.25
N ASP A 115 -12.60 -4.52 8.37
CA ASP A 115 -12.15 -5.77 9.00
C ASP A 115 -10.64 -5.85 9.35
N ALA A 116 -9.96 -4.70 9.45
CA ALA A 116 -8.56 -4.66 9.85
C ALA A 116 -8.36 -5.25 11.26
N THR A 117 -7.23 -5.91 11.50
CA THR A 117 -6.95 -6.55 12.80
C THR A 117 -6.35 -5.56 13.79
N CYS A 118 -6.92 -5.48 14.98
CA CYS A 118 -6.38 -4.70 16.09
C CYS A 118 -5.11 -5.36 16.66
N CYS A 119 -3.99 -4.65 16.63
CA CYS A 119 -2.73 -5.08 17.26
C CYS A 119 -2.29 -4.07 18.31
N LEU A 120 -1.89 -4.58 19.48
CA LEU A 120 -1.40 -3.74 20.57
C LEU A 120 0.07 -3.40 20.34
N LYS A 121 0.39 -2.09 20.34
CA LYS A 121 1.75 -1.58 20.22
C LYS A 121 2.45 -1.58 21.57
N GLY A 122 3.78 -1.45 21.56
CA GLY A 122 4.59 -1.42 22.79
C GLY A 122 4.27 -0.25 23.73
N ASN A 123 3.61 0.80 23.22
CA ASN A 123 3.17 1.96 23.99
C ASN A 123 1.77 1.79 24.64
N GLY A 124 1.15 0.61 24.51
CA GLY A 124 -0.19 0.34 25.06
C GLY A 124 -1.36 0.91 24.25
N LYS A 125 -1.10 1.46 23.05
CA LYS A 125 -2.14 1.89 22.10
C LYS A 125 -2.33 0.84 21.00
N TYR A 126 -3.50 0.86 20.36
CA TYR A 126 -3.76 -0.02 19.22
C TYR A 126 -3.25 0.58 17.90
N GLY A 127 -2.81 -0.30 17.03
CA GLY A 127 -2.64 -0.07 15.60
C GLY A 127 -3.48 -1.08 14.83
N CYS A 128 -3.77 -0.75 13.59
CA CYS A 128 -4.59 -1.57 12.73
C CYS A 128 -3.71 -2.23 11.67
N CYS A 129 -3.83 -3.54 11.55
CA CYS A 129 -3.22 -4.29 10.46
C CYS A 129 -4.17 -4.34 9.26
N PRO A 130 -3.67 -4.17 8.03
CA PRO A 130 -4.51 -4.16 6.83
C PRO A 130 -5.11 -5.53 6.49
N TYR A 131 -4.67 -6.59 7.19
CA TYR A 131 -5.16 -7.95 6.98
C TYR A 131 -6.20 -8.32 8.03
N ARG A 132 -7.13 -9.17 7.60
CA ARG A 132 -8.06 -9.87 8.49
C ARG A 132 -7.33 -11.01 9.20
N HIS A 133 -7.59 -11.17 10.50
CA HIS A 133 -6.93 -12.17 11.34
C HIS A 133 -5.39 -12.14 11.23
N ALA A 134 -4.81 -10.94 11.21
CA ALA A 134 -3.38 -10.75 11.12
C ALA A 134 -2.66 -11.28 12.36
N GLN A 135 -1.47 -11.85 12.17
CA GLN A 135 -0.56 -12.13 13.27
C GLN A 135 0.18 -10.83 13.64
N CYS A 136 0.02 -10.38 14.88
CA CYS A 136 0.69 -9.18 15.39
C CYS A 136 2.17 -9.45 15.69
N CYS A 137 3.06 -8.60 15.17
CA CYS A 137 4.51 -8.68 15.34
C CYS A 137 5.07 -7.32 15.83
N GLY A 138 4.75 -6.92 17.06
CA GLY A 138 5.16 -5.62 17.61
C GLY A 138 4.46 -4.46 16.91
N GLU A 139 5.20 -3.69 16.11
CA GLU A 139 4.65 -2.58 15.28
C GLU A 139 4.27 -3.03 13.85
N TYR A 140 4.49 -4.31 13.53
CA TYR A 140 4.24 -4.90 12.21
C TYR A 140 3.22 -6.04 12.28
N CYS A 141 2.82 -6.53 11.11
CA CYS A 141 1.75 -7.49 10.91
C CYS A 141 2.13 -8.51 9.83
N CYS A 142 1.76 -9.76 10.07
CA CYS A 142 1.79 -10.82 9.06
C CYS A 142 0.38 -11.26 8.70
N ARG A 143 0.21 -11.84 7.51
CA ARG A 143 -1.09 -12.39 7.10
C ARG A 143 -1.47 -13.58 7.98
N ALA A 144 -2.76 -13.94 7.94
CA ALA A 144 -3.23 -15.12 8.64
C ALA A 144 -2.43 -16.37 8.21
N GLY A 145 -1.94 -17.13 9.19
CA GLY A 145 -1.15 -18.36 8.98
C GLY A 145 0.37 -18.14 8.86
N GLU A 146 0.83 -16.90 8.65
CA GLU A 146 2.26 -16.58 8.64
C GLU A 146 2.81 -16.37 10.05
N LYS A 147 4.08 -16.73 10.27
CA LYS A 147 4.77 -16.54 11.56
C LYS A 147 5.66 -15.30 11.54
N CYS A 148 5.73 -14.60 12.66
CA CYS A 148 6.69 -13.50 12.81
C CYS A 148 8.12 -14.02 12.71
N GLY A 149 8.94 -13.37 11.89
CA GLY A 149 10.39 -13.50 11.95
C GLY A 149 10.95 -12.92 13.26
N SER A 150 12.20 -13.27 13.60
CA SER A 150 12.82 -12.87 14.87
C SER A 150 12.95 -11.34 15.07
N SER A 151 12.95 -10.57 13.98
CA SER A 151 13.00 -9.09 14.02
C SER A 151 11.65 -8.43 13.82
N SER A 152 10.56 -9.19 13.63
CA SER A 152 9.22 -8.71 13.27
C SER A 152 9.09 -7.95 11.94
N LEU A 153 10.20 -7.66 11.25
CA LEU A 153 10.22 -6.96 9.95
C LEU A 153 9.87 -7.85 8.77
N TYR A 154 9.78 -9.16 8.99
CA TYR A 154 9.44 -10.14 7.97
C TYR A 154 8.56 -11.24 8.57
N CYS A 155 7.80 -11.88 7.69
CA CYS A 155 6.92 -12.98 7.96
C CYS A 155 7.50 -14.24 7.32
N ILE A 156 7.29 -15.38 7.97
CA ILE A 156 7.70 -16.70 7.49
C ILE A 156 6.43 -17.44 7.09
N ARG A 157 6.35 -17.78 5.82
CA ARG A 157 5.25 -18.56 5.22
C ARG A 157 5.40 -20.05 5.55
N GLU A 158 4.37 -20.84 5.25
CA GLU A 158 4.37 -22.28 5.52
C GLU A 158 5.47 -23.04 4.75
N ASP A 159 5.83 -22.57 3.56
CA ASP A 159 6.93 -23.08 2.74
C ASP A 159 8.33 -22.62 3.22
N GLY A 160 8.38 -21.81 4.28
CA GLY A 160 9.62 -21.25 4.83
C GLY A 160 10.11 -19.99 4.10
N GLU A 161 9.39 -19.48 3.11
CA GLU A 161 9.72 -18.23 2.43
C GLU A 161 9.62 -17.04 3.39
N ARG A 162 10.55 -16.08 3.25
CA ARG A 162 10.56 -14.83 4.01
C ARG A 162 9.98 -13.70 3.17
N VAL A 163 8.89 -13.11 3.65
CA VAL A 163 8.24 -11.98 3.00
C VAL A 163 8.24 -10.76 3.93
N PRO A 164 8.26 -9.52 3.40
CA PRO A 164 8.21 -8.32 4.24
C PRO A 164 6.94 -8.25 5.09
N ALA A 165 7.06 -7.83 6.34
CA ALA A 165 5.90 -7.60 7.21
C ALA A 165 5.25 -6.25 6.89
N SER A 166 3.93 -6.16 7.06
CA SER A 166 3.19 -4.91 6.87
C SER A 166 3.23 -4.05 8.12
N SER A 167 3.33 -2.74 7.97
CA SER A 167 3.23 -1.80 9.10
C SER A 167 1.79 -1.68 9.60
N GLN A 168 1.64 -1.40 10.90
CA GLN A 168 0.36 -0.99 11.46
C GLN A 168 0.07 0.48 11.13
N PHE A 169 -1.17 0.78 10.75
CA PHE A 169 -1.66 2.15 10.67
C PHE A 169 -2.33 2.57 12.00
N PRO A 170 -2.45 3.87 12.29
CA PRO A 170 -3.09 4.33 13.52
C PRO A 170 -4.56 3.88 13.59
N SER A 171 -5.00 3.44 14.77
CA SER A 171 -6.42 3.32 15.08
C SER A 171 -7.04 4.72 15.18
N ILE A 172 -8.31 4.82 14.82
CA ILE A 172 -9.14 6.03 14.95
C ILE A 172 -9.63 6.15 16.39
#